data_AF-A0A2E6YEK7-F1
#
_entry.id   AF-A0A2E6YEK7-F1
#
_cell.length_a   1.000
_cell.length_b   1.000
_cell.length_c   1.000
_cell.angle_alpha   90.00
_cell.angle_beta   90.00
_cell.angle_gamma   90.00
#
_symmetry.space_group_name_H-M   'P 1'
#
loop_
_entity.id
_entity.type
_entity.pdbx_description
1 polymer ?
#
loop_
_entity_poly.entity_id
_entity_poly.type
_entity_poly.pdbx_seq_one_letter_code
_entity_poly.pdbx_strand_id
1 'polypeptide(L)' 'MKNIKDMVKNKKVQFVHFRAGELIYKTECGFEFPIPVSDTGNASFLPEDNAIKFMRWIRKQLELQEN' A
#
# COMPACT_ATOMS: atom_id res chain seq x y z
N MET A 1 1.69 -7.87 16.39
CA MET A 1 1.81 -7.81 14.92
C MET A 1 0.43 -7.92 14.29
N LYS A 2 -0.06 -6.89 13.58
CA LYS A 2 -1.31 -7.04 12.80
C LYS A 2 -1.04 -8.08 11.70
N ASN A 3 -1.87 -9.12 11.61
CA ASN A 3 -1.71 -10.12 10.57
C ASN A 3 -2.00 -9.44 9.21
N ILE A 4 -1.00 -9.43 8.32
CA ILE A 4 -1.13 -8.81 6.99
C ILE A 4 -2.31 -9.35 6.19
N LYS A 5 -2.69 -10.62 6.39
CA LYS A 5 -3.87 -11.21 5.74
C LYS A 5 -5.15 -10.47 6.12
N ASP A 6 -5.28 -10.07 7.38
CA ASP A 6 -6.44 -9.33 7.87
C ASP A 6 -6.48 -7.90 7.32
N MET A 7 -5.34 -7.33 6.94
CA MET A 7 -5.26 -6.00 6.34
C MET A 7 -5.68 -6.00 4.86
N VAL A 8 -5.61 -7.13 4.16
CA VAL A 8 -5.79 -7.16 2.69
C VAL A 8 -6.89 -8.07 2.16
N LYS A 9 -7.33 -9.09 2.92
CA LYS A 9 -8.34 -10.05 2.46
C LYS A 9 -9.69 -9.35 2.29
N ASN A 10 -10.20 -9.31 1.06
CA ASN A 10 -11.46 -8.66 0.68
C ASN A 10 -11.52 -7.18 1.08
N LYS A 11 -10.37 -6.49 1.10
CA LYS A 11 -10.25 -5.08 1.44
C LYS A 11 -9.66 -4.29 0.29
N LYS A 12 -9.85 -2.98 0.35
CA LYS A 12 -9.25 -2.03 -0.58
C LYS A 12 -8.16 -1.19 0.05
N VAL A 13 -7.37 -0.59 -0.82
CA VAL A 13 -6.50 0.54 -0.50
C VAL A 13 -7.01 1.77 -1.24
N GLN A 14 -6.80 2.93 -0.64
CA GLN A 14 -7.14 4.23 -1.23
C GLN A 14 -5.87 4.99 -1.56
N PHE A 15 -5.80 5.56 -2.76
CA PHE A 15 -4.75 6.51 -3.11
C PHE A 15 -4.95 7.78 -2.30
N VAL A 16 -3.90 8.25 -1.63
CA VAL A 16 -3.96 9.45 -0.78
C VAL A 16 -3.36 10.63 -1.53
N HIS A 17 -2.09 10.52 -1.93
CA HIS A 17 -1.37 11.57 -2.65
C HIS A 17 -0.07 11.03 -3.26
N PHE A 18 0.54 11.83 -4.13
CA PHE A 18 1.86 11.58 -4.70
C PHE A 18 2.83 12.66 -4.22
N ARG A 19 4.03 12.26 -3.76
CA ARG A 19 5.09 13.19 -3.37
C ARG A 19 6.45 12.54 -3.55
N ALA A 20 7.42 13.31 -4.04
CA ALA A 20 8.83 12.91 -4.10
C ALA A 20 9.09 11.54 -4.76
N GLY A 21 8.33 11.19 -5.81
CA GLY A 21 8.50 9.91 -6.50
C GLY A 21 7.78 8.73 -5.85
N GLU A 22 7.01 8.96 -4.78
CA GLU A 22 6.25 7.93 -4.06
C GLU A 22 4.75 8.17 -4.18
N LEU A 23 4.02 7.09 -4.46
CA LEU A 23 2.56 7.01 -4.36
C LEU A 23 2.22 6.57 -2.94
N ILE A 24 1.45 7.37 -2.22
CA ILE A 24 1.01 7.05 -0.87
C ILE A 24 -0.37 6.43 -0.93
N TYR A 25 -0.47 5.20 -0.43
CA TYR A 25 -1.72 4.47 -0.30
C TYR A 25 -2.07 4.21 1.15
N LYS A 26 -3.36 4.06 1.43
CA LYS A 26 -3.90 3.79 2.76
C LYS A 26 -4.82 2.59 2.73
N THR A 27 -4.59 1.62 3.61
CA THR A 27 -5.54 0.52 3.85
C THR A 27 -6.76 1.01 4.62
N GLU A 28 -7.87 0.28 4.53
CA GLU A 28 -9.08 0.56 5.32
C GLU A 28 -8.84 0.64 6.84
N CYS A 29 -7.81 -0.05 7.36
CA CYS A 29 -7.47 0.00 8.79
C CYS A 29 -6.58 1.20 9.16
N GLY A 30 -6.39 2.13 8.22
CA GLY A 30 -5.65 3.37 8.40
C GLY A 30 -4.14 3.26 8.22
N PHE A 31 -3.62 2.07 7.88
CA PHE A 31 -2.19 1.88 7.65
C PHE A 31 -1.77 2.46 6.30
N GLU A 32 -0.82 3.40 6.34
CA GLU A 32 -0.28 4.08 5.17
C GLU A 32 1.06 3.48 4.76
N PHE A 33 1.28 3.36 3.45
CA PHE A 33 2.51 2.78 2.91
C PHE A 33 2.87 3.43 1.56
N PRO A 34 4.17 3.65 1.30
CA PRO A 34 4.64 4.22 0.04
C PRO A 34 4.87 3.15 -1.02
N ILE A 35 4.70 3.54 -2.29
CA ILE A 35 5.11 2.78 -3.47
C ILE A 35 5.96 3.71 -4.36
N PRO A 36 7.24 3.41 -4.59
CA PRO A 36 8.04 4.14 -5.56
C PRO A 36 7.45 4.00 -6.96
N VAL A 37 7.27 5.10 -7.69
CA VAL A 37 6.79 5.07 -9.09
C VAL A 37 7.72 4.26 -10.00
N SER A 38 9.01 4.16 -9.66
CA SER A 38 9.95 3.29 -10.37
C SER A 38 9.61 1.80 -10.29
N ASP A 39 8.79 1.37 -9.33
CA ASP A 39 8.37 -0.01 -9.09
C ASP A 39 6.97 -0.31 -9.67
N THR A 40 6.36 0.63 -10.44
CA THR A 40 4.99 0.49 -10.95
C THR A 40 4.87 0.14 -12.43
N GLY A 41 5.94 0.28 -13.22
CA GLY A 41 5.89 0.05 -14.67
C GLY A 41 4.80 0.89 -15.35
N ASN A 42 3.92 0.24 -16.12
CA ASN A 42 2.81 0.88 -16.85
C ASN A 42 1.46 0.83 -16.10
N ALA A 43 1.46 0.69 -14.77
CA ALA A 43 0.23 0.60 -13.99
C ALA A 43 -0.60 1.90 -14.04
N SER A 44 -1.93 1.75 -13.96
CA SER A 44 -2.84 2.88 -13.72
C SER A 44 -3.05 3.08 -12.21
N PHE A 45 -2.99 4.33 -11.76
CA PHE A 45 -3.18 4.67 -10.34
C PHE A 45 -4.64 5.05 -10.09
N LEU A 46 -5.42 4.07 -9.63
CA LEU A 46 -6.84 4.25 -9.35
C LEU A 46 -7.04 4.85 -7.94
N PRO A 47 -8.15 5.60 -7.71
CA PRO A 47 -8.51 6.09 -6.38
C PRO A 47 -8.65 4.98 -5.34
N GLU A 48 -9.15 3.81 -5.75
CA GLU A 48 -9.20 2.60 -4.92
C GLU A 48 -8.79 1.36 -5.74
N ASP A 49 -8.13 0.40 -5.11
CA ASP A 49 -7.84 -0.92 -5.72
C ASP A 49 -7.76 -2.01 -4.64
N ASN A 50 -7.82 -3.28 -5.04
CA ASN A 50 -7.79 -4.43 -4.16
C ASN A 50 -6.48 -4.48 -3.36
N ALA A 51 -6.57 -4.42 -2.03
CA ALA A 51 -5.43 -4.36 -1.13
C ALA A 51 -4.48 -5.54 -1.29
N ILE A 52 -4.97 -6.70 -1.75
CA ILE A 52 -4.15 -7.89 -1.98
C ILE A 52 -3.02 -7.65 -3.00
N LYS A 53 -3.24 -6.79 -4.00
CA LYS A 53 -2.20 -6.42 -4.99
C LYS A 53 -1.06 -5.63 -4.35
N PHE A 54 -1.29 -5.02 -3.20
CA PHE A 54 -0.37 -4.13 -2.50
C PHE A 54 0.40 -4.82 -1.36
N MET A 55 0.16 -6.13 -1.15
CA MET A 55 0.70 -6.89 -0.01
C MET A 55 2.23 -6.79 0.09
N ARG A 56 2.95 -6.75 -1.04
CA ARG A 56 4.42 -6.61 -1.07
C ARG A 56 4.89 -5.35 -0.34
N TRP A 57 4.30 -4.19 -0.65
CA TRP A 57 4.69 -2.91 -0.06
C TRP A 57 4.16 -2.74 1.36
N ILE A 58 2.96 -3.25 1.65
CA ILE A 58 2.43 -3.29 3.03
C ILE A 58 3.38 -4.08 3.93
N ARG A 59 3.83 -5.27 3.50
CA ARG A 59 4.77 -6.08 4.26
C ARG A 59 6.09 -5.36 4.50
N LYS A 60 6.69 -4.81 3.43
CA LYS A 60 7.94 -4.06 3.51
C LYS A 60 7.84 -2.90 4.50
N GLN A 61 6.73 -2.17 4.49
CA GLN A 61 6.53 -1.04 5.40
C GLN A 61 6.35 -1.48 6.86
N LEU A 62 5.66 -2.60 7.12
CA LEU A 62 5.55 -3.17 8.47
C LEU A 62 6.92 -3.57 9.01
N GLU A 63 7.74 -4.25 8.20
CA GLU A 63 9.11 -4.65 8.57
C GLU A 63 10.02 -3.44 8.85
N LEU A 64 9.83 -2.33 8.14
CA LEU A 64 10.57 -1.08 8.38
C LEU A 64 10.15 -0.37 9.68
N GLN A 65 8.88 -0.47 10.09
CA GLN A 65 8.38 0.18 11.31
C GLN A 65 8.63 -0.62 12.59
N GLU A 66 8.95 -1.91 12.48
CA GLU A 66 9.31 -2.76 13.63
C GLU A 66 10.80 -2.65 14.02
N ASN A 67 11.60 -1.87 13.27
CA ASN A 67 13.01 -1.56 13.56
C ASN A 67 13.18 -0.10 13.99
#